data_AF-A0A2K4JXU2-F1
#
_entry.id   AF-A0A2K4JXU2-F1
#
_cell.length_a   1.000
_cell.length_b   1.000
_cell.length_c   1.000
_cell.angle_alpha   90.00
_cell.angle_beta   90.00
_cell.angle_gamma   90.00
#
_symmetry.space_group_name_H-M   'P 1'
#
loop_
_entity.id
_entity.type
_entity.pdbx_description
1 polymer ?
#
loop_
_entity_poly.entity_id
_entity_poly.type
_entity_poly.pdbx_seq_one_letter_code
_entity_poly.pdbx_strand_id
1 'polypeptide(L)'
;MEVWVETVDVLDQRGLPFFRVSAGVAGYTSKPEGWHKGGGAMKPVNNVDLPQRIFLRWQSLVEPQAYKIRIPISQWVRDEMVKPEKVYCPGSQKWKVDYRDSITLGMAPGGIVKVWVGGACLDYKEVGRFQA
;
A
#
# COMPACT_ATOMS: atom_id res chain seq x y z
N MET A 1 11.86 6.35 -12.48
CA MET A 1 10.59 5.92 -13.07
C MET A 1 9.50 6.55 -12.26
N GLU A 2 8.77 7.44 -12.91
CA GLU A 2 7.71 8.20 -12.29
C GLU A 2 6.39 7.65 -12.80
N VAL A 3 5.45 7.47 -11.87
CA VAL A 3 4.05 7.18 -12.18
C VAL A 3 3.23 8.24 -11.47
N TRP A 4 2.14 8.64 -12.10
CA TRP A 4 1.18 9.54 -11.49
C TRP A 4 -0.05 8.75 -11.05
N VAL A 5 -0.26 8.67 -9.73
CA VAL A 5 -1.45 8.05 -9.16
C VAL A 5 -2.61 9.03 -9.29
N GLU A 6 -3.62 8.67 -10.08
CA GLU A 6 -4.83 9.48 -10.20
C GLU A 6 -5.75 9.31 -9.00
N THR A 7 -5.95 8.05 -8.57
CA THR A 7 -6.74 7.75 -7.37
C THR A 7 -6.37 6.41 -6.77
N VAL A 8 -6.46 6.36 -5.44
CA VAL A 8 -6.62 5.15 -4.64
C VAL A 8 -7.97 5.26 -3.94
N ASP A 9 -8.84 4.29 -4.17
CA ASP A 9 -10.11 4.14 -3.45
C ASP A 9 -10.10 2.83 -2.66
N VAL A 10 -10.80 2.80 -1.53
CA VAL A 10 -10.85 1.65 -0.62
C VAL A 10 -12.30 1.27 -0.36
N LEU A 11 -12.59 -0.01 -0.45
CA LEU A 11 -13.79 -0.60 0.14
C LEU A 11 -13.36 -1.35 1.40
N ASP A 12 -13.83 -0.91 2.55
CA ASP A 12 -13.49 -1.57 3.82
C ASP A 12 -14.31 -2.85 4.06
N GLN A 13 -13.98 -3.58 5.11
CA GLN A 13 -14.67 -4.81 5.49
C GLN A 13 -16.13 -4.62 5.93
N ARG A 14 -16.53 -3.38 6.27
CA ARG A 14 -17.93 -3.02 6.59
C ARG A 14 -18.74 -2.73 5.32
N GLY A 15 -18.09 -2.71 4.15
CA GLY A 15 -18.72 -2.37 2.87
C GLY A 15 -18.82 -0.87 2.63
N LEU A 16 -18.11 -0.05 3.40
CA LEU A 16 -18.09 1.41 3.22
C LEU A 16 -17.02 1.81 2.19
N PRO A 17 -17.39 2.62 1.17
CA PRO A 17 -16.44 3.11 0.18
C PRO A 17 -15.78 4.42 0.63
N PHE A 18 -14.47 4.51 0.41
CA PHE A 18 -13.65 5.69 0.67
C PHE A 18 -12.89 6.05 -0.61
N PHE A 19 -13.15 7.24 -1.14
CA PHE A 19 -12.63 7.66 -2.43
C PHE A 19 -11.45 8.62 -2.27
N ARG A 20 -10.51 8.56 -3.21
CA ARG A 20 -9.34 9.43 -3.31
C ARG A 20 -8.55 9.51 -2.00
N VAL A 21 -8.35 8.37 -1.34
CA VAL A 21 -7.57 8.28 -0.09
C VAL A 21 -6.10 8.63 -0.31
N SER A 22 -5.61 8.48 -1.55
CA SER A 22 -4.29 8.94 -1.99
C SER A 22 -4.29 9.24 -3.50
N ALA A 23 -3.46 10.20 -3.91
CA ALA A 23 -3.20 10.60 -5.29
C ALA A 23 -1.87 11.38 -5.35
N GLY A 24 -1.30 11.52 -6.55
CA GLY A 24 -0.09 12.30 -6.81
C GLY A 24 1.07 11.48 -7.35
N VAL A 25 2.28 12.07 -7.32
CA VAL A 25 3.50 11.38 -7.74
C VAL A 25 3.84 10.27 -6.74
N ALA A 26 4.00 9.04 -7.22
CA ALA A 26 4.48 7.96 -6.37
C ALA A 26 5.98 8.11 -6.10
N GLY A 27 6.41 7.83 -4.86
CA GLY A 27 7.82 7.88 -4.46
C GLY A 27 8.70 6.92 -5.28
N TYR A 28 9.91 7.38 -5.61
CA TYR A 28 10.82 6.66 -6.51
C TYR A 28 11.84 5.79 -5.78
N THR A 29 11.98 4.55 -6.25
CA THR A 29 13.20 3.74 -6.11
C THR A 29 13.42 2.95 -7.39
N SER A 30 14.65 3.02 -7.92
CA SER A 30 15.06 2.32 -9.16
C SER A 30 15.10 0.80 -9.02
N LYS A 31 15.07 0.29 -7.79
CA LYS A 31 15.19 -1.13 -7.46
C LYS A 31 13.88 -1.66 -6.86
N PRO A 32 13.26 -2.70 -7.44
CA PRO A 32 12.05 -3.34 -6.91
C PRO A 32 12.17 -3.76 -5.44
N GLU A 33 13.37 -4.17 -5.02
CA GLU A 33 13.65 -4.62 -3.65
C GLU A 33 13.45 -3.49 -2.62
N GLY A 34 13.47 -2.22 -3.04
CA GLY A 34 13.28 -1.06 -2.17
C GLY A 34 11.86 -0.52 -2.13
N TRP A 35 10.93 -1.04 -2.93
CA TRP A 35 9.60 -0.41 -3.13
C TRP A 35 8.80 -0.29 -1.83
N HIS A 36 8.96 -1.25 -0.93
CA HIS A 36 8.33 -1.25 0.38
C HIS A 36 8.94 -0.25 1.38
N LYS A 37 10.12 0.31 1.09
CA LYS A 37 10.81 1.29 1.95
C LYS A 37 10.39 2.74 1.65
N GLY A 38 9.53 2.94 0.64
CA GLY A 38 9.05 4.25 0.19
C GLY A 38 8.00 4.86 1.12
N GLY A 39 8.38 5.22 2.34
CA GLY A 39 7.49 5.86 3.32
C GLY A 39 7.17 7.34 3.03
N GLY A 40 7.85 7.98 2.06
CA GLY A 40 7.80 9.43 1.84
C GLY A 40 6.45 9.99 1.34
N ALA A 41 5.57 9.15 0.81
CA ALA A 41 4.25 9.55 0.28
C ALA A 41 3.08 8.82 0.99
N MET A 42 3.31 8.32 2.22
CA MET A 42 2.24 7.72 3.00
C MET A 42 1.17 8.76 3.33
N LYS A 43 -0.09 8.41 3.08
CA LYS A 43 -1.25 9.21 3.46
C LYS A 43 -2.00 8.48 4.58
N PRO A 44 -2.17 9.10 5.77
CA PRO A 44 -3.02 8.51 6.78
C PRO A 44 -4.47 8.51 6.26
N VAL A 45 -5.12 7.38 6.39
CA VAL A 45 -6.53 7.20 6.02
C VAL A 45 -7.32 6.97 7.30
N ASN A 46 -8.06 7.99 7.74
CA ASN A 46 -8.77 7.97 9.01
C ASN A 46 -10.20 7.45 8.85
N ASN A 47 -10.75 6.85 9.92
CA ASN A 47 -12.12 6.32 9.97
C ASN A 47 -12.41 5.18 8.97
N VAL A 48 -11.36 4.57 8.42
CA VAL A 48 -11.41 3.43 7.53
C VAL A 48 -11.11 2.17 8.34
N ASP A 49 -11.96 1.17 8.19
CA ASP A 49 -11.72 -0.16 8.75
C ASP A 49 -10.85 -0.98 7.80
N LEU A 50 -10.44 -2.20 8.17
CA LEU A 50 -9.52 -3.01 7.39
C LEU A 50 -10.00 -3.17 5.93
N PRO A 51 -9.11 -2.97 4.94
CA PRO A 51 -9.51 -2.96 3.54
C PRO A 51 -9.94 -4.35 3.08
N GLN A 52 -11.08 -4.40 2.39
CA GLN A 52 -11.53 -5.57 1.65
C GLN A 52 -11.04 -5.52 0.20
N ARG A 53 -11.09 -4.34 -0.42
CA ARG A 53 -10.62 -4.10 -1.79
C ARG A 53 -9.99 -2.73 -1.92
N ILE A 54 -8.97 -2.65 -2.77
CA ILE A 54 -8.36 -1.38 -3.20
C ILE A 54 -8.62 -1.22 -4.69
N PHE A 55 -9.03 -0.03 -5.09
CA PHE A 55 -9.15 0.37 -6.48
C PHE A 55 -8.05 1.38 -6.76
N LEU A 56 -7.22 1.08 -7.75
CA LEU A 56 -6.08 1.90 -8.09
C LEU A 56 -6.17 2.29 -9.56
N ARG A 57 -5.96 3.58 -9.83
CA ARG A 57 -5.79 4.11 -11.17
C ARG A 57 -4.55 4.99 -11.23
N TRP A 58 -3.67 4.72 -12.20
CA TRP A 58 -2.44 5.47 -12.37
C TRP A 58 -2.07 5.62 -13.84
N GLN A 59 -1.31 6.66 -14.14
CA GLN A 59 -0.70 6.91 -15.43
C GLN A 59 0.76 6.49 -15.38
N SER A 60 1.18 5.67 -16.33
CA SER A 60 2.60 5.47 -16.60
C SER A 60 3.13 6.74 -17.24
N LEU A 61 4.29 7.25 -16.79
CA LEU A 61 4.96 8.36 -17.49
C LEU A 61 5.91 7.87 -18.58
N VAL A 62 6.16 6.56 -18.65
CA VAL A 62 7.05 5.93 -19.65
C VAL A 62 6.25 5.29 -20.78
N GLU A 63 5.02 4.83 -20.49
CA GLU A 63 4.07 4.35 -21.48
C GLU A 63 2.90 5.35 -21.53
N PRO A 64 2.42 5.78 -22.70
CA PRO A 64 1.28 6.69 -22.80
C PRO A 64 -0.05 5.95 -22.51
N GLN A 65 -0.12 5.29 -21.36
CA GLN A 65 -1.22 4.43 -20.94
C GLN A 65 -1.57 4.67 -19.47
N ALA A 66 -2.87 4.75 -19.21
CA ALA A 66 -3.43 4.71 -17.87
C ALA A 66 -3.91 3.30 -17.56
N TYR A 67 -3.57 2.82 -16.37
CA TYR A 67 -3.99 1.53 -15.86
C TYR A 67 -5.04 1.70 -14.77
N LYS A 68 -5.95 0.73 -14.68
CA LYS A 68 -6.93 0.62 -13.59
C LYS A 68 -6.98 -0.82 -13.13
N ILE A 69 -7.02 -1.04 -11.82
CA ILE A 69 -7.07 -2.38 -11.26
C ILE A 69 -7.90 -2.41 -9.97
N ARG A 70 -8.53 -3.57 -9.74
CA ARG A 70 -9.19 -3.91 -8.49
C ARG A 70 -8.38 -4.98 -7.77
N ILE A 71 -7.82 -4.63 -6.62
CA ILE A 71 -6.96 -5.48 -5.82
C ILE A 71 -7.77 -6.04 -4.65
N PRO A 72 -8.05 -7.35 -4.61
CA PRO A 72 -8.66 -7.97 -3.44
C PRO A 72 -7.62 -8.08 -2.31
N ILE A 73 -8.01 -7.65 -1.11
CA ILE A 73 -7.24 -7.92 0.10
C ILE A 73 -7.81 -9.18 0.73
N SER A 74 -6.99 -10.22 0.88
CA SER A 74 -7.42 -11.50 1.44
C SER A 74 -7.63 -11.40 2.96
N GLN A 75 -8.41 -12.30 3.54
CA GLN A 75 -8.64 -12.31 4.99
C GLN A 75 -7.34 -12.45 5.78
N TRP A 76 -6.45 -13.36 5.37
CA TRP A 76 -5.15 -13.54 6.04
C TRP A 76 -4.31 -12.27 6.11
N VAL A 77 -4.45 -11.38 5.11
CA VAL A 77 -3.75 -10.09 5.09
C VAL A 77 -4.31 -9.20 6.18
N ARG A 78 -5.63 -9.10 6.30
CA ARG A 78 -6.31 -8.35 7.36
C ARG A 78 -5.99 -8.92 8.74
N ASP A 79 -5.93 -10.24 8.88
CA ASP A 79 -5.56 -10.90 10.13
C ASP A 79 -4.13 -10.51 10.54
N GLU A 80 -3.21 -10.38 9.56
CA GLU A 80 -1.85 -9.91 9.81
C GLU A 80 -1.78 -8.42 10.18
N MET A 81 -2.72 -7.59 9.70
CA MET A 81 -2.79 -6.15 10.05
C MET A 81 -3.19 -5.93 11.51
N VAL A 82 -4.02 -6.81 12.08
CA VAL A 82 -4.49 -6.70 13.48
C VAL A 82 -3.66 -7.50 14.47
N LYS A 83 -2.67 -8.26 14.00
CA LYS A 83 -1.82 -9.08 14.84
C LYS A 83 -0.82 -8.20 15.62
N PRO A 84 -0.85 -8.20 16.96
CA PRO A 84 0.10 -7.45 17.76
C PRO A 84 1.49 -8.09 17.70
N GLU A 85 2.51 -7.31 17.41
CA GLU A 85 3.91 -7.77 17.41
C GLU A 85 4.77 -6.89 18.32
N LYS A 86 5.48 -7.53 19.26
CA LYS A 86 6.45 -6.84 20.11
C LYS A 86 7.75 -6.66 19.33
N VAL A 87 8.07 -5.41 18.99
CA VAL A 87 9.24 -5.06 18.17
C VAL A 87 10.04 -3.93 18.80
N TYR A 88 11.35 -3.96 18.60
CA TYR A 88 12.21 -2.84 18.92
C TYR A 88 12.10 -1.80 17.81
N CYS A 89 11.59 -0.61 18.12
CA CYS A 89 11.46 0.44 17.13
C CYS A 89 12.70 1.35 17.11
N PRO A 90 13.49 1.38 16.02
CA PRO A 90 14.70 2.19 15.95
C PRO A 90 14.43 3.70 16.09
N GLY A 91 13.33 4.20 15.51
CA GLY A 91 12.98 5.61 15.53
C GLY A 91 12.65 6.14 16.93
N SER A 92 12.07 5.30 17.81
CA SER A 92 11.75 5.67 19.20
C SER A 92 12.70 5.06 20.24
N GLN A 93 13.69 4.28 19.81
CA GLN A 93 14.67 3.55 20.64
C GLN A 93 14.06 2.75 21.80
N LYS A 94 12.88 2.15 21.59
CA LYS A 94 12.12 1.44 22.63
C LYS A 94 11.43 0.20 22.07
N TRP A 95 11.23 -0.77 22.94
CA TRP A 95 10.33 -1.90 22.67
C TRP A 95 8.88 -1.43 22.81
N LYS A 96 8.06 -1.72 21.79
CA LYS A 96 6.63 -1.44 21.79
C LYS A 96 5.87 -2.57 21.10
N VAL A 97 4.56 -2.61 21.32
CA VAL A 97 3.67 -3.40 20.46
C VAL A 97 3.35 -2.55 19.24
N ASP A 98 3.53 -3.11 18.05
CA ASP A 98 3.22 -2.48 16.77
C ASP A 98 2.35 -3.41 15.92
N TYR A 99 1.79 -2.86 14.85
CA TYR A 99 0.87 -3.54 13.94
C TYR A 99 1.27 -3.30 12.49
N ARG A 100 0.91 -4.22 11.58
CA ARG A 100 1.08 -3.99 10.14
C ARG A 100 -0.08 -3.17 9.59
N ASP A 101 -0.19 -1.94 10.04
CA ASP A 101 -1.30 -1.02 9.74
C ASP A 101 -1.17 -0.27 8.40
N SER A 102 -0.10 -0.51 7.66
CA SER A 102 0.26 0.24 6.45
C SER A 102 0.25 -0.63 5.21
N ILE A 103 -0.32 -0.13 4.11
CA ILE A 103 -0.30 -0.79 2.80
C ILE A 103 0.53 0.03 1.82
N THR A 104 1.50 -0.63 1.17
CA THR A 104 2.31 -0.04 0.11
C THR A 104 1.94 -0.63 -1.23
N LEU A 105 1.72 0.24 -2.21
CA LEU A 105 1.44 -0.11 -3.60
C LEU A 105 2.64 0.28 -4.45
N GLY A 106 3.29 -0.69 -5.08
CA GLY A 106 4.35 -0.47 -6.05
C GLY A 106 3.84 -0.74 -7.45
N MET A 107 4.00 0.22 -8.35
CA MET A 107 3.49 0.16 -9.72
C MET A 107 4.64 0.10 -10.71
N ALA A 108 4.48 -0.69 -11.77
CA ALA A 108 5.43 -0.80 -12.86
C ALA A 108 4.73 -0.59 -14.22
N PRO A 109 5.51 -0.31 -15.29
CA PRO A 109 5.06 -0.40 -16.67
C PRO A 109 4.54 -1.80 -16.98
N GLY A 110 3.73 -1.88 -18.04
CA GLY A 110 3.01 -3.10 -18.38
C GLY A 110 1.94 -3.48 -17.36
N GLY A 111 1.46 -2.55 -16.52
CA GLY A 111 0.28 -2.74 -15.66
C GLY A 111 0.51 -3.55 -14.38
N ILE A 112 1.76 -3.73 -13.94
CA ILE A 112 2.08 -4.57 -12.78
C ILE A 112 1.89 -3.77 -11.48
N VAL A 113 1.23 -4.38 -10.50
CA VAL A 113 1.14 -3.84 -9.14
C VAL A 113 1.60 -4.87 -8.12
N LYS A 114 2.55 -4.52 -7.27
CA LYS A 114 2.90 -5.29 -6.08
C LYS A 114 2.37 -4.61 -4.83
N VAL A 115 1.94 -5.42 -3.88
CA VAL A 115 1.30 -4.96 -2.65
C VAL A 115 2.05 -5.52 -1.46
N TRP A 116 2.32 -4.66 -0.49
CA TRP A 116 2.92 -5.04 0.79
C TRP A 116 2.07 -4.55 1.94
N VAL A 117 2.08 -5.31 3.04
CA VAL A 117 1.64 -4.84 4.35
C VAL A 117 2.84 -4.67 5.26
N GLY A 118 2.90 -3.56 5.99
CA GLY A 118 3.98 -3.23 6.91
C GLY A 118 3.46 -2.32 8.02
N GLY A 119 4.37 -1.86 8.87
CA GLY A 119 4.04 -0.94 9.96
C GLY A 119 5.19 0.03 10.20
N ALA A 120 4.98 1.00 11.09
CA ALA A 120 5.98 2.01 11.39
C ALA A 120 7.34 1.42 11.81
N CYS A 121 7.33 0.30 12.54
CA CYS A 121 8.53 -0.37 13.02
C CYS A 121 8.60 -1.86 12.66
N LEU A 122 7.71 -2.33 11.78
CA LEU A 122 7.67 -3.71 11.31
C LEU A 122 8.10 -3.79 9.85
N ASP A 123 8.80 -4.86 9.50
CA ASP A 123 9.14 -5.17 8.12
C ASP A 123 7.88 -5.37 7.26
N TYR A 124 8.04 -5.02 5.99
CA TYR A 124 7.00 -5.15 4.99
C TYR A 124 6.97 -6.56 4.39
N LYS A 125 5.78 -7.15 4.36
CA LYS A 125 5.51 -8.48 3.81
C LYS A 125 4.78 -8.32 2.47
N GLU A 126 5.32 -8.91 1.40
CA GLU A 126 4.63 -8.94 0.10
C GLU A 126 3.38 -9.82 0.23
N VAL A 127 2.23 -9.28 -0.16
CA VAL A 127 0.93 -9.97 -0.06
C VAL A 127 0.31 -10.28 -1.42
N GLY A 128 0.88 -9.74 -2.49
CA GLY A 128 0.46 -10.10 -3.84
C GLY A 128 1.14 -9.30 -4.94
N ARG A 129 1.10 -9.90 -6.12
CA ARG A 129 1.46 -9.27 -7.40
C ARG A 129 0.27 -9.42 -8.34
N PHE A 130 -0.18 -8.30 -8.89
CA PHE A 130 -1.38 -8.17 -9.70
C PHE A 130 -1.05 -7.54 -11.06
N GLN A 131 -1.98 -7.68 -11.99
CA GLN A 131 -1.87 -7.23 -13.37
C GLN A 131 -3.15 -6.48 -13.75
N ALA A 132 -3.00 -5.23 -14.18
CA ALA A 132 -4.09 -4.36 -14.67
C ALA A 132 -4.49 -4.71 -16.10
#